data_AF-A0AA94FCT3-F1
#
_entry.id   AF-A0AA94FCT3-F1
#
_cell.length_a   1.000
_cell.length_b   1.000
_cell.length_c   1.000
_cell.angle_alpha   90.00
_cell.angle_beta   90.00
_cell.angle_gamma   90.00
#
_symmetry.space_group_name_H-M   'P 1'
#
loop_
_entity.id
_entity.type
_entity.pdbx_description
1 polymer ?
#
loop_
_entity_poly.entity_id
_entity_poly.type
_entity_poly.pdbx_seq_one_letter_code
_entity_poly.pdbx_strand_id
1 'polypeptide(L)'
;MSRTNITNLVTLLIMAVGYLNENNTIFMIGLFALSGSITNTLAIHMLFEKVPFLYGSGVIEKKFDAFKEAIHNLLMHEFFTKENLTKFFKEEVSSAKSTIDFEKLLNKTDFTPAYDSLKESVVESPFGGMLGMFGGEAALEPLKEPFVAKLKASIIKISQTDSFQA
;
A
#
# COMPACT_ATOMS: atom_id res chain seq x y z
N MET A 1 -20.43 -16.87 21.85
CA MET A 1 -19.91 -16.84 23.24
C MET A 1 -18.46 -16.38 23.18
N SER A 2 -18.06 -15.33 23.91
CA SER A 2 -16.66 -14.90 23.92
C SER A 2 -15.78 -16.01 24.51
N ARG A 3 -14.52 -16.11 24.08
CA ARG A 3 -13.58 -17.13 24.58
C ARG A 3 -13.47 -17.09 26.11
N THR A 4 -13.47 -15.88 26.68
CA THR A 4 -13.46 -15.62 28.11
C THR A 4 -14.68 -16.20 28.84
N ASN A 5 -15.88 -16.04 28.29
CA ASN A 5 -17.10 -16.58 28.90
C ASN A 5 -17.07 -18.12 28.90
N ILE A 6 -16.49 -18.73 27.86
CA ILE A 6 -16.33 -20.19 27.79
C ILE A 6 -15.37 -20.66 28.88
N THR A 7 -14.21 -20.00 29.02
CA THR A 7 -13.23 -20.36 30.07
C THR A 7 -13.84 -20.22 31.47
N ASN A 8 -14.52 -19.12 31.76
CA ASN A 8 -15.17 -18.91 33.06
C ASN A 8 -16.26 -19.96 33.35
N LEU A 9 -17.03 -20.35 32.32
CA LEU A 9 -18.04 -21.39 32.46
C LEU A 9 -17.41 -22.76 32.72
N VAL A 10 -16.34 -23.11 32.00
CA VAL A 10 -15.65 -24.39 32.18
C VAL A 10 -15.01 -24.50 33.56
N THR A 11 -14.34 -23.45 34.05
CA THR A 11 -13.73 -23.45 35.38
C THR A 11 -14.78 -23.51 36.49
N LEU A 12 -15.92 -22.84 36.31
CA LEU A 12 -17.07 -22.94 37.20
C LEU A 12 -17.64 -24.36 37.24
N LEU A 13 -17.78 -25.02 36.08
CA LEU A 13 -18.26 -26.40 36.01
C LEU A 13 -17.30 -27.37 36.70
N ILE A 14 -15.99 -27.22 36.50
CA ILE A 14 -14.98 -28.05 37.18
C ILE A 14 -15.07 -27.88 38.70
N MET A 15 -15.21 -26.64 39.18
CA MET A 15 -15.42 -26.35 40.60
C MET A 15 -16.71 -27.01 41.13
N ALA A 16 -17.82 -26.87 40.41
CA ALA A 16 -19.10 -27.45 40.78
C ALA A 16 -19.07 -28.98 40.82
N VAL A 17 -18.43 -29.64 39.85
CA VAL A 17 -18.23 -31.09 39.84
C VAL A 17 -17.38 -31.54 41.03
N GLY A 18 -16.32 -30.80 41.37
CA GLY A 18 -15.51 -31.09 42.55
C GLY A 18 -16.30 -30.98 43.85
N TYR A 19 -17.15 -29.96 43.96
CA TYR A 19 -18.02 -29.75 45.13
C TYR A 19 -19.08 -30.85 45.29
N LEU A 20 -19.79 -31.20 44.20
CA LEU A 20 -20.87 -32.20 44.23
C LEU A 20 -20.38 -33.63 44.51
N ASN A 21 -19.14 -33.96 44.14
CA ASN A 21 -18.55 -35.27 44.39
C ASN A 21 -17.72 -35.35 45.69
N GLU A 22 -17.75 -34.30 46.52
CA GLU A 22 -16.93 -34.17 47.74
C GLU A 22 -15.42 -34.38 47.49
N ASN A 23 -14.95 -34.16 46.25
CA ASN A 23 -13.56 -34.36 45.88
C ASN A 23 -12.78 -33.06 46.05
N ASN A 24 -12.10 -32.94 47.20
CA ASN A 24 -11.36 -31.75 47.59
C ASN A 24 -10.30 -31.34 46.54
N THR A 25 -9.65 -32.28 45.86
CA THR A 25 -8.63 -32.00 44.85
C THR A 25 -9.24 -31.30 43.63
N ILE A 26 -10.32 -31.86 43.08
CA ILE A 26 -11.00 -31.28 41.91
C ILE A 26 -11.63 -29.93 42.27
N PHE A 27 -12.20 -29.82 43.47
CA PHE A 27 -12.74 -28.56 43.97
C PHE A 27 -11.66 -27.46 44.02
N MET A 28 -10.49 -27.74 44.59
CA MET A 28 -9.38 -26.78 44.67
C MET A 28 -8.84 -26.41 43.29
N ILE A 29 -8.72 -27.36 42.36
CA ILE A 29 -8.34 -27.10 40.96
C ILE A 29 -9.35 -26.14 40.32
N GLY A 30 -10.65 -26.44 40.45
CA GLY A 30 -11.72 -25.60 39.91
C GLY A 30 -11.73 -24.20 40.52
N LEU A 31 -11.56 -24.09 41.84
CA LEU A 31 -11.53 -22.83 42.56
C LEU A 31 -10.36 -21.94 42.13
N PHE A 32 -9.16 -22.51 42.03
CA PHE A 32 -7.98 -21.78 41.56
C PHE A 32 -8.12 -21.36 40.09
N ALA A 33 -8.62 -22.26 39.24
CA ALA A 33 -8.85 -21.97 37.83
C ALA A 33 -9.93 -20.88 37.63
N LEU A 34 -11.01 -20.91 38.43
CA LEU A 34 -12.06 -19.90 38.40
C LEU A 34 -11.52 -18.52 38.81
N SER A 35 -10.82 -18.45 39.95
CA SER A 35 -10.16 -17.22 40.41
C SER A 35 -9.20 -16.64 39.37
N GLY A 36 -8.37 -17.49 38.76
CA GLY A 36 -7.46 -17.08 37.69
C GLY A 36 -8.17 -16.57 36.45
N SER A 37 -9.23 -17.26 36.00
CA SER A 37 -10.01 -16.87 34.81
C SER A 37 -10.74 -15.53 34.99
N ILE A 38 -11.35 -15.31 36.17
CA ILE A 38 -12.00 -14.05 36.52
C ILE A 38 -10.96 -12.93 36.61
N THR A 39 -9.84 -13.17 37.29
CA THR A 39 -8.78 -12.17 37.44
C THR A 39 -8.17 -11.78 36.09
N ASN A 40 -7.96 -12.74 35.19
CA ASN A 40 -7.48 -12.46 33.83
C ASN A 40 -8.49 -11.63 33.01
N THR A 41 -9.78 -11.96 33.12
CA THR A 41 -10.85 -11.19 32.47
C THR A 41 -10.84 -9.74 32.96
N LEU A 42 -10.78 -9.56 34.28
CA LEU A 42 -10.74 -8.26 34.93
C LEU A 42 -9.46 -7.50 34.56
N ALA A 43 -8.31 -8.17 34.48
CA ALA A 43 -7.03 -7.59 34.08
C ALA A 43 -7.11 -6.97 32.68
N ILE A 44 -7.66 -7.70 31.71
CA ILE A 44 -7.86 -7.18 30.35
C ILE A 44 -8.80 -5.98 30.37
N HIS A 45 -9.91 -6.07 31.09
CA HIS A 45 -10.87 -4.97 31.21
C HIS A 45 -10.23 -3.72 31.82
N MET A 46 -9.47 -3.87 32.91
CA MET A 46 -8.84 -2.76 33.62
C MET A 46 -7.64 -2.17 32.88
N LEU A 47 -7.09 -2.83 31.86
CA LEU A 47 -6.08 -2.20 31.01
C LEU A 47 -6.67 -1.03 30.23
N PHE A 48 -7.88 -1.24 29.70
CA PHE A 48 -8.56 -0.27 28.86
C PHE A 48 -9.43 0.68 29.68
N GLU A 49 -10.31 0.15 30.54
CA GLU A 49 -11.30 0.96 31.25
C GLU A 49 -10.95 1.17 32.72
N LYS A 50 -11.30 2.33 33.27
CA LYS A 50 -11.15 2.61 34.69
C LYS A 50 -12.24 1.90 35.50
N VAL A 51 -11.83 0.99 36.37
CA VAL A 51 -12.72 0.26 37.29
C VAL A 51 -12.69 0.96 38.66
N PRO A 52 -13.86 1.29 39.25
CA PRO A 52 -13.92 1.92 40.57
C PRO A 52 -13.28 1.03 41.64
N PHE A 53 -12.61 1.63 42.62
CA PHE A 53 -11.91 0.97 43.73
C PHE A 53 -10.68 0.11 43.38
N LEU A 54 -10.35 -0.06 42.09
CA LEU A 54 -9.14 -0.77 41.66
C LEU A 54 -8.06 0.19 41.21
N TYR A 55 -7.03 0.36 42.04
CA TYR A 55 -5.82 1.11 41.68
C TYR A 55 -5.10 0.45 40.50
N GLY A 56 -4.58 1.27 39.59
CA GLY A 56 -3.93 0.78 38.37
C GLY A 56 -4.88 0.48 37.20
N SER A 57 -6.19 0.64 37.36
CA SER A 57 -7.15 0.53 36.23
C SER A 57 -7.08 1.73 35.27
N GLY A 58 -7.49 1.50 34.03
CA GLY A 58 -7.42 2.44 32.91
C GLY A 58 -5.99 2.84 32.56
N VAL A 59 -5.01 1.92 32.63
CA VAL A 59 -3.60 2.29 32.42
C VAL A 59 -3.34 2.75 30.98
N ILE A 60 -4.01 2.13 29.99
CA ILE A 60 -3.87 2.49 28.58
C ILE A 60 -4.49 3.86 28.34
N GLU A 61 -5.70 4.13 28.83
CA GLU A 61 -6.32 5.46 28.77
C GLU A 61 -5.41 6.54 29.36
N LYS A 62 -4.82 6.29 30.54
CA LYS A 62 -3.92 7.24 31.22
C LYS A 62 -2.59 7.46 30.50
N LYS A 63 -2.13 6.51 29.70
CA LYS A 63 -0.83 6.53 29.00
C LYS A 63 -1.00 6.54 27.48
N PHE A 64 -2.18 6.90 26.99
CA PHE A 64 -2.53 6.74 25.58
C PHE A 64 -1.59 7.52 24.66
N ASP A 65 -1.14 8.71 25.07
CA ASP A 65 -0.22 9.50 24.27
C ASP A 65 1.19 8.89 24.20
N ALA A 66 1.70 8.34 25.31
CA ALA A 66 2.95 7.60 25.32
C ALA A 66 2.85 6.32 24.46
N PHE A 67 1.68 5.67 24.46
CA PHE A 67 1.43 4.50 23.60
C PHE A 67 1.43 4.87 22.10
N LYS A 68 0.82 6.01 21.73
CA LYS A 68 0.89 6.52 20.34
C LYS A 68 2.33 6.80 19.92
N GLU A 69 3.09 7.47 20.77
CA GLU A 69 4.49 7.80 20.50
C GLU A 69 5.33 6.53 20.32
N ALA A 70 5.13 5.52 21.17
CA ALA A 70 5.80 4.23 21.06
C ALA A 70 5.46 3.51 19.74
N ILE A 71 4.18 3.46 19.35
CA ILE A 71 3.76 2.88 18.06
C ILE A 71 4.38 3.64 16.90
N HIS A 72 4.36 4.97 16.95
CA HIS A 72 4.95 5.80 15.91
C HIS A 72 6.44 5.50 15.76
N ASN A 73 7.18 5.47 16.86
CA ASN A 73 8.60 5.13 16.86
C ASN A 73 8.85 3.73 16.29
N LEU A 74 8.06 2.73 16.70
CA LEU A 74 8.17 1.37 16.19
C LEU A 74 7.91 1.32 14.68
N LEU A 75 6.89 2.00 14.17
CA LEU A 75 6.62 2.07 12.73
C LEU A 75 7.78 2.73 11.98
N MET A 76 8.28 3.87 12.47
CA MET A 76 9.34 4.61 11.78
C MET A 76 10.67 3.84 11.78
N HIS A 77 11.01 3.16 12.87
CA HIS A 77 12.32 2.52 13.03
C HIS A 77 12.36 1.06 12.58
N GLU A 78 11.25 0.33 12.62
CA GLU A 78 11.23 -1.10 12.23
C GLU A 78 10.64 -1.30 10.84
N PHE A 79 9.58 -0.56 10.47
CA PHE A 79 8.90 -0.74 9.18
C PHE A 79 9.44 0.19 8.10
N PHE A 80 9.63 1.48 8.41
CA PHE A 80 10.07 2.51 7.47
C PHE A 80 11.59 2.70 7.43
N THR A 81 12.35 1.62 7.58
CA THR A 81 13.81 1.65 7.39
C THR A 81 14.16 1.90 5.92
N LYS A 82 15.36 2.44 5.67
CA LYS A 82 15.84 2.67 4.30
C LYS A 82 15.88 1.38 3.51
N GLU A 83 16.29 0.29 4.15
CA GLU A 83 16.37 -1.06 3.58
C GLU A 83 14.99 -1.56 3.17
N ASN A 84 14.00 -1.50 4.07
CA ASN A 84 12.64 -1.97 3.80
C ASN A 84 11.94 -1.12 2.73
N LEU A 85 12.10 0.21 2.80
CA LEU A 85 11.59 1.12 1.78
C LEU A 85 12.25 0.85 0.42
N THR A 86 13.57 0.68 0.37
CA THR A 86 14.28 0.38 -0.88
C THR A 86 13.82 -0.93 -1.48
N LYS A 87 13.60 -1.96 -0.65
CA LYS A 87 13.06 -3.25 -1.09
C LYS A 87 11.66 -3.10 -1.66
N PHE A 88 10.76 -2.42 -0.93
CA PHE A 88 9.40 -2.14 -1.39
C PHE A 88 9.38 -1.37 -2.71
N PHE A 89 10.15 -0.28 -2.83
CA PHE A 89 10.24 0.48 -4.07
C PHE A 89 10.87 -0.32 -5.20
N LYS A 90 11.86 -1.19 -4.95
CA LYS A 90 12.39 -2.06 -6.01
C LYS A 90 11.33 -3.04 -6.50
N GLU A 91 10.55 -3.63 -5.61
CA GLU A 91 9.48 -4.58 -5.98
C GLU A 91 8.35 -3.87 -6.73
N GLU A 92 7.86 -2.74 -6.23
CA GLU A 92 6.80 -1.95 -6.87
C GLU A 92 7.25 -1.26 -8.16
N VAL A 93 8.43 -0.64 -8.18
CA VAL A 93 8.96 0.02 -9.39
C VAL A 93 9.35 -1.01 -10.43
N SER A 94 9.85 -2.20 -10.08
CA SER A 94 10.08 -3.26 -11.10
C SER A 94 8.74 -3.78 -11.67
N SER A 95 7.70 -3.79 -10.85
CA SER A 95 6.32 -4.12 -11.28
C SER A 95 5.66 -2.98 -12.08
N ALA A 96 6.07 -1.73 -11.85
CA ALA A 96 5.63 -0.55 -12.59
C ALA A 96 6.43 -0.31 -13.89
N LYS A 97 7.74 -0.60 -13.91
CA LYS A 97 8.61 -0.50 -15.10
C LYS A 97 8.15 -1.45 -16.20
N SER A 98 7.51 -2.56 -15.82
CA SER A 98 6.88 -3.50 -16.76
C SER A 98 5.48 -3.08 -17.24
N THR A 99 4.91 -1.97 -16.75
CA THR A 99 3.51 -1.58 -17.03
C THR A 99 3.30 -0.18 -17.59
N ILE A 100 4.35 0.63 -17.85
CA ILE A 100 4.17 1.81 -18.72
C ILE A 100 3.98 1.35 -20.15
N ASP A 101 2.72 1.11 -20.50
CA ASP A 101 2.28 0.78 -21.85
C ASP A 101 2.32 2.06 -22.70
N PHE A 102 3.52 2.39 -23.20
CA PHE A 102 3.74 3.52 -24.10
C PHE A 102 2.83 3.46 -25.33
N GLU A 103 2.41 2.27 -25.76
CA GLU A 103 1.47 2.11 -26.86
C GLU A 103 0.10 2.71 -26.52
N LYS A 104 -0.41 2.46 -25.30
CA LYS A 104 -1.66 3.09 -24.81
C LYS A 104 -1.56 4.61 -24.65
N LEU A 105 -0.40 5.13 -24.22
CA LEU A 105 -0.18 6.57 -24.08
C LEU A 105 -0.09 7.27 -25.44
N LEU A 106 0.70 6.73 -26.37
CA LEU A 106 0.93 7.29 -27.71
C LEU A 106 -0.34 7.30 -28.58
N ASN A 107 -1.29 6.40 -28.30
CA ASN A 107 -2.58 6.41 -28.99
C ASN A 107 -3.49 7.57 -28.56
N LYS A 108 -3.28 8.15 -27.37
CA LYS A 108 -4.06 9.28 -26.85
C LYS A 108 -3.37 10.64 -27.01
N THR A 109 -2.10 10.65 -27.41
CA THR A 109 -1.31 11.87 -27.60
C THR A 109 -1.54 12.46 -28.99
N ASP A 110 -1.78 13.76 -29.05
CA ASP A 110 -1.82 14.52 -30.31
C ASP A 110 -0.39 14.88 -30.75
N PHE A 111 -0.04 14.46 -31.97
CA PHE A 111 1.28 14.70 -32.58
C PHE A 111 1.26 15.83 -33.60
N THR A 112 0.11 16.52 -33.75
CA THR A 112 -0.02 17.67 -34.63
C THR A 112 1.05 18.74 -34.38
N PRO A 113 1.38 19.13 -33.13
CA PRO A 113 2.42 20.13 -32.89
C PRO A 113 3.82 19.71 -33.39
N ALA A 114 4.17 18.42 -33.25
CA ALA A 114 5.47 17.92 -33.71
C ALA A 114 5.57 17.89 -35.24
N TYR A 115 4.46 17.57 -35.92
CA TYR A 115 4.39 17.66 -37.37
C TYR A 115 4.44 19.11 -37.84
N ASP A 116 3.72 20.02 -37.19
CA ASP A 116 3.70 21.44 -37.56
C ASP A 116 5.08 22.09 -37.40
N SER A 117 5.81 21.78 -36.32
CA SER A 117 7.20 22.23 -36.15
C SER A 117 8.15 21.63 -37.20
N LEU A 118 7.95 20.37 -37.60
CA LEU A 118 8.73 19.78 -38.71
C LEU A 118 8.41 20.49 -40.03
N LYS A 119 7.13 20.73 -40.30
CA LYS A 119 6.64 21.41 -41.51
C LYS A 119 7.26 22.81 -41.62
N GLU A 120 7.19 23.59 -40.54
CA GLU A 120 7.82 24.91 -40.43
C GLU A 120 9.33 24.83 -40.69
N SER A 121 10.03 23.92 -39.99
CA SER A 121 11.48 23.73 -40.18
C SER A 121 11.86 23.36 -41.61
N VAL A 122 11.05 22.55 -42.30
CA VAL A 122 11.28 22.15 -43.70
C VAL A 122 11.04 23.31 -44.66
N VAL A 123 10.01 24.12 -44.41
CA VAL A 123 9.68 25.31 -45.22
C VAL A 123 10.71 26.41 -45.03
N GLU A 124 11.27 26.58 -43.84
CA GLU A 124 12.35 27.54 -43.56
C GLU A 124 13.72 27.07 -44.08
N SER A 125 13.89 25.76 -44.31
CA SER A 125 15.14 25.19 -44.81
C SER A 125 15.37 25.48 -46.30
N PRO A 126 16.59 25.24 -46.83
CA PRO A 126 16.87 25.32 -48.28
C PRO A 126 15.95 24.43 -49.14
N PHE A 127 15.31 23.43 -48.54
CA PHE A 127 14.32 22.57 -49.19
C PHE A 127 12.97 23.27 -49.41
N GLY A 128 12.60 24.24 -48.58
CA GLY A 128 11.35 25.00 -48.69
C GLY A 128 11.25 25.83 -49.97
N GLY A 129 12.37 26.43 -50.39
CA GLY A 129 12.46 27.15 -51.67
C GLY A 129 12.22 26.24 -52.88
N MET A 130 12.60 24.97 -52.80
CA MET A 130 12.34 23.96 -53.84
C MET A 130 10.89 23.44 -53.78
N LEU A 131 10.33 23.29 -52.57
CA LEU A 131 8.93 22.91 -52.34
C LEU A 131 7.93 23.92 -52.92
N GLY A 132 8.29 25.21 -52.96
CA GLY A 132 7.48 26.27 -53.57
C GLY A 132 7.11 26.00 -55.03
N MET A 133 7.95 25.27 -55.78
CA MET A 133 7.67 24.89 -57.18
C MET A 133 6.66 23.73 -57.30
N PHE A 134 6.40 22.99 -56.23
CA PHE A 134 5.56 21.78 -56.19
C PHE A 134 4.31 21.94 -55.31
N GLY A 135 3.87 23.18 -55.06
CA GLY A 135 2.67 23.46 -54.25
C GLY A 135 2.95 23.93 -52.82
N GLY A 136 4.21 24.19 -52.47
CA GLY A 136 4.59 24.82 -51.20
C GLY A 136 4.24 23.98 -49.98
N GLU A 137 3.79 24.63 -48.92
CA GLU A 137 3.41 24.00 -47.66
C GLU A 137 2.28 22.95 -47.83
N ALA A 138 1.36 23.18 -48.76
CA ALA A 138 0.24 22.27 -49.03
C ALA A 138 0.68 20.90 -49.59
N ALA A 139 1.90 20.82 -50.16
CA ALA A 139 2.48 19.55 -50.63
C ALA A 139 2.87 18.61 -49.47
N LEU A 140 3.02 19.16 -48.25
CA LEU A 140 3.42 18.39 -47.07
C LEU A 140 2.22 17.78 -46.34
N GLU A 141 1.02 18.33 -46.48
CA GLU A 141 -0.21 17.87 -45.79
C GLU A 141 -0.51 16.36 -45.97
N PRO A 142 -0.37 15.75 -47.18
CA PRO A 142 -0.56 14.30 -47.35
C PRO A 142 0.44 13.45 -46.56
N LEU A 143 1.58 14.03 -46.14
CA LEU A 143 2.62 13.35 -45.39
C LEU A 143 2.42 13.40 -43.88
N LYS A 144 1.40 14.13 -43.40
CA LYS A 144 1.10 14.26 -41.98
C LYS A 144 0.84 12.93 -41.29
N GLU A 145 -0.12 12.16 -41.79
CA GLU A 145 -0.46 10.85 -41.25
C GLU A 145 0.72 9.85 -41.28
N PRO A 146 1.44 9.64 -42.40
CA PRO A 146 2.56 8.70 -42.43
C PRO A 146 3.74 9.15 -41.56
N PHE A 147 3.95 10.46 -41.38
CA PHE A 147 4.94 10.97 -40.44
C PHE A 147 4.57 10.64 -38.99
N VAL A 148 3.34 10.96 -38.59
CA VAL A 148 2.84 10.68 -37.23
C VAL A 148 2.91 9.19 -36.92
N ALA A 149 2.54 8.33 -37.87
CA ALA A 149 2.63 6.88 -37.72
C ALA A 149 4.07 6.40 -37.50
N LYS A 150 5.03 6.88 -38.29
CA LYS A 150 6.45 6.54 -38.13
C LYS A 150 7.05 7.09 -36.84
N LEU A 151 6.67 8.30 -36.45
CA LEU A 151 7.12 8.92 -35.20
C LEU A 151 6.66 8.11 -34.00
N LYS A 152 5.38 7.71 -33.96
CA LYS A 152 4.85 6.81 -32.92
C LYS A 152 5.64 5.50 -32.86
N ALA A 153 5.87 4.84 -34.00
CA ALA A 153 6.62 3.59 -34.05
C ALA A 153 8.08 3.74 -33.57
N SER A 154 8.74 4.84 -33.92
CA SER A 154 10.09 5.15 -33.44
C SER A 154 10.14 5.40 -31.94
N ILE A 155 9.16 6.11 -31.37
CA ILE A 155 9.09 6.35 -29.92
C ILE A 155 8.87 5.04 -29.16
N ILE A 156 8.00 4.15 -29.66
CA ILE A 156 7.83 2.81 -29.09
C ILE A 156 9.17 2.06 -29.08
N LYS A 157 9.87 2.06 -30.21
CA LYS A 157 11.18 1.38 -30.32
C LYS A 157 12.22 1.98 -29.36
N ILE A 158 12.26 3.30 -29.20
CA ILE A 158 13.16 3.98 -28.25
C ILE A 158 12.80 3.62 -26.81
N SER A 159 11.52 3.56 -26.46
CA SER A 159 11.06 3.19 -25.11
C SER A 159 11.46 1.76 -24.69
N GLN A 160 11.77 0.91 -25.67
CA GLN A 160 12.25 -0.46 -25.48
C GLN A 160 13.78 -0.57 -25.41
N THR A 161 14.51 0.53 -25.55
CA THR A 161 15.99 0.50 -25.48
C THR A 161 16.49 0.56 -24.05
N ASP A 162 17.62 -0.12 -23.80
CA ASP A 162 18.29 -0.13 -22.49
C ASP A 162 18.67 1.28 -22.03
N SER A 163 19.00 2.20 -22.95
CA SER A 163 19.32 3.59 -22.61
C SER A 163 18.14 4.40 -22.08
N PHE A 164 16.91 4.01 -22.42
CA PHE A 164 15.69 4.64 -21.91
C PHE A 164 15.16 3.90 -20.67
N GLN A 165 15.41 2.59 -20.58
CA GLN A 165 14.99 1.74 -19.46
C GLN A 165 16.01 1.65 -18.32
N ALA A 166 17.21 2.21 -18.45
CA ALA A 166 18.18 2.33 -17.35
C ALA A 166 17.67 3.35 -16.33
#